data_AF-K1TCS0-F1
#
_entry.id   AF-K1TCS0-F1
#
_cell.length_a   1.000
_cell.length_b   1.000
_cell.length_c   1.000
_cell.angle_alpha   90.00
_cell.angle_beta   90.00
_cell.angle_gamma   90.00
#
_symmetry.space_group_name_H-M   'P 1'
#
loop_
_entity.id
_entity.type
_entity.pdbx_description
1 polymer ?
#
loop_
_entity_poly.entity_id
_entity_poly.type
_entity_poly.pdbx_seq_one_letter_code
_entity_poly.pdbx_strand_id
1 'polypeptide(L)' 'MPSKLNARRKIMRNVNKVKDADGKNVDIPTKLFDEIAPKYKDVKGGYTRIIKKGQRRGDAAETVILELI' A
#
# COMPACT_ATOMS: atom_id res chain seq x y z
N MET A 1 -9.21 20.88 -6.72
CA MET A 1 -8.60 19.58 -6.34
C MET A 1 -8.01 19.69 -4.94
N PRO A 2 -8.14 18.67 -4.06
CA PRO A 2 -7.48 18.71 -2.75
C PRO A 2 -5.96 18.90 -2.92
N SER A 3 -5.36 19.78 -2.14
CA SER A 3 -3.92 20.05 -2.19
C SER A 3 -3.10 18.83 -1.76
N LYS A 4 -1.84 18.72 -2.23
CA LYS A 4 -0.91 17.65 -1.82
C LYS A 4 -0.81 17.56 -0.29
N LEU A 5 -0.81 18.71 0.40
CA LEU A 5 -0.80 18.77 1.87
C LEU A 5 -2.08 18.22 2.51
N ASN A 6 -3.26 18.54 1.97
CA ASN A 6 -4.53 18.01 2.47
C ASN A 6 -4.58 16.49 2.33
N ALA A 7 -4.18 15.97 1.15
CA ALA A 7 -4.12 14.53 0.91
C ALA A 7 -3.18 13.80 1.87
N ARG A 8 -1.99 14.36 2.13
CA ARG A 8 -1.03 13.81 3.11
C ARG A 8 -1.63 13.72 4.51
N ARG A 9 -2.31 14.77 4.99
CA ARG A 9 -2.96 14.75 6.31
C ARG A 9 -4.03 13.65 6.43
N LYS A 10 -4.80 13.42 5.37
CA LYS A 10 -5.79 12.34 5.34
C LYS A 10 -5.15 10.95 5.39
N ILE A 11 -4.06 10.74 4.64
CA ILE A 11 -3.32 9.47 4.64
C ILE A 11 -2.75 9.18 6.04
N MET A 12 -2.14 10.17 6.68
CA MET A 12 -1.50 10.02 7.99
C MET A 12 -2.46 9.62 9.12
N ARG A 13 -3.77 9.80 8.95
CA ARG A 13 -4.77 9.33 9.93
C ARG A 13 -4.88 7.80 9.97
N ASN A 14 -4.63 7.13 8.85
CA ASN A 14 -4.92 5.70 8.68
C ASN A 14 -3.66 4.83 8.54
N VAL A 15 -2.48 5.45 8.50
CA VAL A 15 -1.22 4.77 8.24
C VAL A 15 -0.38 4.70 9.52
N ASN A 16 0.15 3.52 9.80
CA ASN A 16 1.09 3.32 10.90
C ASN A 16 2.49 3.83 10.54
N LYS A 17 3.22 4.33 11.54
CA LYS A 17 4.64 4.66 11.41
C LYS A 17 5.42 3.36 11.25
N VAL A 18 6.22 3.26 10.20
CA VAL A 18 7.03 2.07 9.92
C VAL A 18 8.50 2.45 9.81
N LYS A 19 9.36 1.47 10.08
CA LYS A 19 10.80 1.57 9.89
C LYS A 19 11.23 0.61 8.80
N ASP A 20 12.25 1.00 8.04
CA ASP A 20 12.92 0.14 7.07
C ASP A 20 13.77 -0.94 7.78
N ALA A 21 14.33 -1.87 7.00
CA ALA A 21 15.19 -2.93 7.48
C ALA A 21 16.41 -2.41 8.29
N ASP A 22 16.93 -1.23 7.91
CA ASP A 22 18.04 -0.56 8.60
C ASP A 22 17.61 0.28 9.81
N GLY A 23 16.33 0.21 10.20
CA GLY A 23 15.78 0.93 11.36
C GLY A 23 15.44 2.42 11.13
N LYS A 24 15.60 2.92 9.89
CA LYS A 24 15.24 4.30 9.51
C LYS A 24 13.73 4.47 9.40
N ASN A 25 13.20 5.60 9.86
CA ASN A 25 11.78 5.92 9.70
C ASN A 25 11.41 6.16 8.23
N VAL A 26 10.34 5.53 7.78
CA VAL A 26 9.83 5.69 6.42
C VAL A 26 8.70 6.71 6.41
N ASP A 27 8.83 7.74 5.58
CA ASP A 27 7.74 8.67 5.32
C ASP A 27 6.79 8.07 4.26
N ILE A 28 5.79 7.34 4.73
CA ILE A 28 4.84 6.62 3.87
C ILE A 28 4.13 7.53 2.86
N PRO A 29 3.58 8.71 3.23
CA PRO A 29 3.02 9.61 2.23
C PRO A 29 4.00 10.00 1.12
N THR A 30 5.27 10.24 1.45
CA THR A 30 6.29 10.58 0.45
C THR A 30 6.54 9.40 -0.48
N LYS A 31 6.74 8.20 0.06
CA LYS A 31 6.87 6.97 -0.73
C LYS A 31 5.66 6.73 -1.65
N LEU A 32 4.45 6.96 -1.14
CA LEU A 32 3.23 6.81 -1.92
C LEU A 32 3.16 7.78 -3.10
N PHE A 33 3.48 9.06 -2.88
CA PHE A 33 3.38 10.08 -3.93
C PHE A 33 4.53 10.07 -4.92
N ASP A 34 5.74 9.78 -4.46
CA ASP A 34 6.95 9.98 -5.26
C ASP A 34 7.42 8.66 -5.92
N GLU A 35 7.13 7.50 -5.34
CA GLU A 35 7.53 6.20 -5.91
C GLU A 35 6.35 5.38 -6.47
N ILE A 36 5.24 5.29 -5.74
CA ILE A 36 4.12 4.40 -6.10
C ILE A 36 3.20 5.09 -7.11
N ALA A 37 2.73 6.30 -6.82
CA ALA A 37 1.76 7.00 -7.66
C ALA A 37 2.20 7.19 -9.13
N PRO A 38 3.48 7.48 -9.45
CA PRO A 38 3.92 7.61 -10.84
C PRO A 38 3.76 6.32 -11.65
N LYS A 39 3.94 5.15 -11.01
CA LYS A 39 3.81 3.82 -11.67
C LYS A 39 2.38 3.54 -12.12
N TYR A 40 1.40 4.13 -11.46
CA TYR A 40 -0.03 3.90 -11.72
C TYR A 40 -0.72 5.10 -12.36
N LYS A 41 0.03 6.08 -12.88
CA LYS A 41 -0.54 7.33 -13.41
C LYS A 41 -1.59 7.10 -14.50
N ASP A 42 -1.37 6.11 -15.35
CA ASP A 42 -2.24 5.80 -16.49
C ASP A 42 -3.34 4.78 -16.14
N VAL A 43 -3.32 4.21 -14.93
CA VAL A 43 -4.26 3.20 -14.46
C VAL A 43 -5.48 3.87 -13.83
N LYS A 44 -6.66 3.71 -14.44
CA LYS A 44 -7.93 4.31 -13.98
C LYS A 44 -8.70 3.36 -13.05
N GLY A 45 -8.09 3.00 -11.92
CA GLY A 45 -8.68 2.09 -10.92
C GLY A 45 -8.21 0.64 -11.07
N GLY A 46 -8.47 -0.17 -10.04
CA GLY A 46 -7.99 -1.56 -9.98
C GLY A 46 -6.49 -1.67 -9.70
N TYR A 47 -5.97 -0.97 -8.69
CA TYR A 47 -4.53 -0.95 -8.38
C TYR A 47 -3.99 -2.22 -7.72
N THR A 48 -4.87 -3.16 -7.37
CA THR A 48 -4.53 -4.38 -6.64
C THR A 48 -5.07 -5.62 -7.34
N ARG A 49 -4.38 -6.75 -7.15
CA ARG A 49 -4.81 -8.07 -7.61
C ARG A 49 -4.78 -9.07 -6.46
N ILE A 50 -5.77 -9.95 -6.43
CA ILE A 50 -5.86 -11.07 -5.48
C ILE A 50 -5.62 -12.38 -6.23
N ILE A 51 -4.66 -13.18 -5.76
CA ILE A 51 -4.38 -14.52 -6.26
C ILE A 51 -4.70 -15.52 -5.15
N LYS A 52 -5.64 -16.44 -5.40
CA LYS A 52 -6.02 -17.48 -4.43
C LYS A 52 -4.90 -18.50 -4.31
N LYS A 53 -4.42 -18.72 -3.08
CA LYS A 53 -3.35 -19.70 -2.79
C LYS A 53 -3.90 -21.02 -2.24
N GLY A 54 -5.13 -21.02 -1.72
CA GLY A 54 -5.75 -22.17 -1.07
C GLY A 54 -5.63 -22.11 0.45
N GLN A 55 -5.92 -23.22 1.12
CA GLN A 55 -6.01 -23.26 2.57
C GLN A 55 -4.64 -23.33 3.25
N ARG A 56 -4.47 -22.60 4.36
CA ARG A 56 -3.30 -22.69 5.23
C ARG A 56 -3.34 -23.97 6.06
N ARG A 57 -2.18 -24.62 6.20
CA ARG A 57 -2.03 -25.78 7.07
C ARG A 57 -2.15 -25.36 8.54
N GLY A 58 -3.02 -26.03 9.29
CA GLY A 58 -3.20 -25.85 10.73
C GLY A 58 -4.62 -25.38 11.09
N ASP A 59 -5.15 -24.41 10.36
CA ASP A 59 -6.46 -23.80 10.62
C ASP A 59 -7.41 -23.82 9.41
N ALA A 60 -6.97 -24.39 8.28
CA ALA A 60 -7.73 -24.46 7.03
C ALA A 60 -8.23 -23.10 6.51
N ALA A 61 -7.63 -21.99 6.97
CA ALA A 61 -8.02 -20.65 6.54
C ALA A 61 -7.66 -20.43 5.07
N GLU A 62 -8.59 -19.90 4.26
CA GLU A 62 -8.29 -19.53 2.88
C GLU A 62 -7.26 -18.39 2.85
N THR A 63 -6.16 -18.61 2.14
CA THR A 63 -5.11 -17.62 1.97
C THR A 63 -5.06 -17.09 0.54
N VAL A 64 -4.65 -15.83 0.45
CA VAL A 64 -4.46 -15.13 -0.81
C VAL A 64 -3.12 -14.40 -0.82
N ILE A 65 -2.59 -14.22 -2.02
CA ILE A 65 -1.51 -13.27 -2.27
C ILE A 65 -2.18 -11.99 -2.79
N LEU A 66 -1.91 -10.86 -2.13
CA LEU A 66 -2.39 -9.54 -2.51
C LEU A 66 -1.20 -8.73 -3.04
N GLU A 67 -1.28 -8.29 -4.29
CA GLU A 67 -0.19 -7.58 -4.97
C GLU A 67 -0.69 -6.27 -5.58
N LEU A 68 0.22 -5.31 -5.69
CA LEU A 68 0.01 -4.14 -6.55
C LEU A 68 0.31 -4.55 -8.00
N ILE A 69 -0.42 -3.98 -8.96
CA ILE A 69 -0.31 -4.36 -10.39
C ILE A 69 0.99 -3.86 -11.04
#